data_AF-A0A920PCX3-F1
#
_entry.id   AF-A0A920PCX3-F1
#
_cell.length_a   1.000
_cell.length_b   1.000
_cell.length_c   1.000
_cell.angle_alpha   90.00
_cell.angle_beta   90.00
_cell.angle_gamma   90.00
#
_symmetry.space_group_name_H-M   'P 1'
#
loop_
_entity.id
_entity.type
_entity.pdbx_description
1 polymer ?
#
loop_
_entity_poly.entity_id
_entity_poly.type
_entity_poly.pdbx_seq_one_letter_code
_entity_poly.pdbx_strand_id
1 'polypeptide(L)' 'MHDGRFATLEQVVEHYNKGTVKNPFLDNQIIPLELTASEKKDLIAMLRTLEGEGWKHVKAPSEFPR' A
#
# COMPACT_ATOMS: atom_id res chain seq x y z
N MET A 1 -0.98 -6.79 1.41
CA MET A 1 -0.42 -8.01 0.80
C MET A 1 -1.56 -8.81 0.20
N HIS A 2 -1.30 -9.59 -0.84
CA HIS A 2 -2.37 -10.34 -1.54
C HIS A 2 -3.10 -11.35 -0.62
N ASP A 3 -2.44 -11.75 0.48
CA ASP A 3 -2.94 -12.67 1.51
C ASP A 3 -3.63 -11.97 2.69
N GLY A 4 -3.71 -10.63 2.70
CA GLY A 4 -4.33 -9.88 3.80
C GLY A 4 -3.62 -9.95 5.15
N ARG A 5 -2.36 -10.43 5.22
CA ARG A 5 -1.66 -10.70 6.50
C ARG A 5 -1.36 -9.47 7.37
N PHE A 6 -1.48 -8.27 6.83
CA PHE A 6 -1.25 -7.03 7.56
C PHE A 6 -2.57 -6.30 7.77
N ALA A 7 -2.85 -5.94 9.01
CA ALA A 7 -4.08 -5.26 9.41
C ALA A 7 -4.01 -3.74 9.23
N THR A 8 -2.81 -3.18 9.10
CA THR A 8 -2.58 -1.73 9.10
C THR A 8 -1.62 -1.30 7.99
N LEU A 9 -1.73 -0.03 7.58
CA LEU A 9 -0.84 0.54 6.57
C LEU A 9 0.59 0.65 7.10
N GLU A 10 0.74 0.93 8.38
CA GLU A 10 1.99 0.98 9.14
C GLU A 10 2.76 -0.33 9.03
N GLN A 11 2.08 -1.47 9.17
CA GLN A 11 2.70 -2.79 9.03
C GLN A 11 3.20 -3.04 7.60
N VAL A 12 2.47 -2.55 6.60
CA VAL A 12 2.90 -2.64 5.19
C VAL A 12 4.13 -1.78 4.96
N VAL A 13 4.11 -0.51 5.40
CA VAL A 13 5.25 0.40 5.26
C VAL A 13 6.48 -0.16 5.97
N GLU A 14 6.32 -0.68 7.18
CA GLU A 14 7.41 -1.28 7.95
C GLU A 14 8.00 -2.53 7.28
N HIS A 15 7.17 -3.33 6.61
CA HIS A 15 7.62 -4.51 5.86
C HIS A 15 8.59 -4.14 4.75
N TYR A 16 8.29 -3.10 3.97
CA TYR A 16 9.17 -2.62 2.91
C TYR A 16 10.36 -1.85 3.46
N ASN A 17 10.17 -1.07 4.53
CA ASN A 17 11.26 -0.32 5.16
C ASN A 17 12.42 -1.23 5.60
N LYS A 18 12.11 -2.46 6.02
CA LYS A 18 13.07 -3.50 6.42
C LYS A 18 13.60 -4.37 5.27
N GLY A 19 13.18 -4.14 4.02
CA GLY A 19 13.59 -4.95 2.87
C GLY A 19 12.83 -6.29 2.74
N THR A 20 11.61 -6.38 3.30
CA THR A 20 10.71 -7.54 3.20
C THR A 20 11.25 -8.84 3.83
N VAL A 21 10.68 -10.00 3.49
CA VAL A 21 11.14 -11.32 3.94
C VAL A 21 12.01 -11.95 2.84
N LYS A 22 13.27 -12.24 3.20
CA LYS A 22 14.21 -12.92 2.29
C LYS A 22 13.65 -14.27 1.83
N ASN A 23 13.71 -14.51 0.53
CA ASN A 23 13.32 -15.78 -0.09
C ASN A 23 14.09 -15.96 -1.42
N PRO A 24 14.15 -17.18 -1.99
CA PRO A 24 14.94 -17.46 -3.19
C PRO A 24 14.49 -16.71 -4.46
N PHE A 25 13.27 -16.18 -4.47
CA PHE A 25 12.67 -15.47 -5.61
C PHE A 25 12.58 -13.96 -5.36
N LEU A 26 13.24 -13.45 -4.32
CA LEU A 26 13.23 -12.03 -4.02
C LEU A 26 14.07 -11.27 -5.05
N ASP A 27 13.48 -10.24 -5.64
CA ASP A 27 14.17 -9.34 -6.55
C ASP A 27 15.30 -8.57 -5.82
N ASN A 28 16.43 -8.40 -6.50
CA ASN A 28 17.63 -7.76 -5.92
C ASN A 28 17.46 -6.26 -5.68
N GLN A 29 16.45 -5.63 -6.27
CA GLN A 29 16.11 -4.23 -6.04
C GLN A 29 15.35 -4.01 -4.73
N ILE A 30 14.89 -5.08 -4.07
CA ILE A 30 14.26 -4.99 -2.75
C ILE A 30 15.36 -4.89 -1.68
N ILE A 31 15.65 -3.66 -1.30
CA ILE A 31 16.61 -3.31 -0.24
C ILE A 31 15.89 -2.60 0.91
N PRO A 32 16.45 -2.62 2.15
CA PRO A 32 15.96 -1.77 3.23
C PRO A 32 15.99 -0.30 2.80
N LEU A 33 14.91 0.43 3.13
CA LEU A 33 14.76 1.83 2.76
C LEU A 33 15.29 2.77 3.86
N GLU A 34 15.43 2.26 5.08
CA GLU A 34 15.97 2.99 6.24
C GLU A 34 15.27 4.33 6.53
N LEU A 35 13.97 4.41 6.22
CA LEU A 35 13.15 5.58 6.48
C LEU A 35 13.10 5.90 7.97
N THR A 36 13.27 7.18 8.28
CA THR A 36 13.10 7.72 9.62
C THR A 36 11.63 7.61 10.08
N ALA A 37 11.40 7.79 11.38
CA ALA A 37 10.04 7.81 11.91
C ALA A 37 9.17 8.92 11.27
N SER A 38 9.77 10.08 10.96
CA SER A 38 9.05 11.18 10.31
C SER A 38 8.68 10.83 8.87
N GLU A 39 9.63 10.34 8.09
CA GLU A 39 9.38 9.99 6.68
C GLU A 39 8.32 8.89 6.54
N LYS A 40 8.31 7.90 7.44
CA LYS A 40 7.23 6.89 7.48
C LYS A 40 5.87 7.52 7.76
N LYS A 41 5.81 8.46 8.71
CA LYS A 41 4.57 9.18 9.04
C LYS A 41 4.08 10.01 7.85
N ASP A 42 4.99 10.71 7.17
CA ASP A 42 4.67 11.55 6.02
C ASP A 42 4.22 10.70 4.83
N LEU A 43 4.87 9.56 4.57
CA LEU A 43 4.45 8.60 3.57
C LEU A 43 3.05 8.05 3.85
N ILE A 44 2.77 7.65 5.10
CA ILE A 44 1.45 7.18 5.52
C ILE A 44 0.41 8.28 5.30
N ALA A 45 0.70 9.52 5.70
CA ALA A 45 -0.20 10.66 5.49
C ALA A 45 -0.49 10.88 4.00
N MET A 46 0.54 10.85 3.15
CA MET A 46 0.40 10.93 1.70
C MET A 46 -0.50 9.82 1.15
N LEU A 47 -0.29 8.56 1.55
CA LEU A 47 -1.09 7.43 1.09
C LEU A 47 -2.56 7.54 1.54
N ARG A 48 -2.83 8.09 2.73
CA ARG A 48 -4.20 8.37 3.18
C ARG A 48 -4.90 9.43 2.33
N THR A 49 -4.18 10.32 1.64
CA THR A 49 -4.81 11.26 0.70
C THR A 49 -5.40 10.58 -0.54
N LEU A 50 -5.02 9.33 -0.83
CA LEU A 50 -5.58 8.53 -1.91
C LEU A 50 -6.89 7.84 -1.51
N GLU A 51 -7.27 7.93 -0.23
CA GLU A 51 -8.58 7.47 0.22
C GLU A 51 -9.66 8.37 -0.38
N GLY A 52 -10.74 7.74 -0.83
CA GLY A 52 -11.83 8.47 -1.47
C GLY A 52 -13.15 7.74 -1.29
N GLU A 53 -14.22 8.52 -1.28
CA GLU A 53 -15.59 8.00 -1.13
C GLU A 53 -16.34 7.96 -2.46
N GLY A 54 -15.68 8.23 -3.59
CA GLY A 54 -16.31 8.28 -4.91
C GLY A 54 -17.06 6.99 -5.26
N TRP A 55 -16.60 5.84 -4.76
CA TRP A 55 -17.26 4.56 -4.93
C TRP A 55 -18.66 4.51 -4.30
N LYS A 56 -18.93 5.25 -3.21
CA LYS A 56 -20.24 5.30 -2.54
C LYS A 56 -21.32 5.91 -3.43
N HIS A 57 -20.91 6.68 -4.43
CA HIS A 57 -21.80 7.35 -5.38
C HIS A 57 -21.91 6.63 -6.72
N VAL A 58 -21.25 5.47 -6.87
CA VAL A 58 -21.34 4.67 -8.08
C VAL A 58 -22.76 4.13 -8.22
N LYS A 59 -23.41 4.51 -9.32
CA LYS A 59 -24.69 3.95 -9.74
C LYS A 59 -24.44 2.92 -10.84
N ALA A 60 -25.22 1.84 -10.84
CA ALA A 60 -25.19 0.89 -11.95
C ALA A 60 -25.50 1.64 -13.26
N PRO A 61 -24.77 1.35 -14.35
CA PRO A 61 -25.06 1.95 -15.64
C PRO A 61 -26.46 1.53 -16.11
N SER A 62 -27.21 2.46 -16.70
CA SER A 62 -28.55 2.20 -17.25
C SER A 62 -28.52 1.44 -18.58
N GLU A 63 -27.38 1.45 -19.26
CA GLU A 63 -27.14 0.76 -20.53
C GLU A 63 -25.65 0.43 -20.68
N PHE A 64 -25.33 -0.63 -21.43
CA PHE A 64 -23.95 -0.98 -21.77
C PHE A 64 -23.53 -0.29 -23.08
N PRO A 65 -22.24 0.10 -23.23
CA PRO A 65 -21.71 0.58 -24.51
C PRO A 65 -21.95 -0.47 -25.62
N ARG A 66 -22.41 -0.03 -26.80
CA ARG A 66 -22.56 -0.87 -28.00
C ARG A 66 -21.26 -0.99 -28.78
#